data_AF-A0A2V8XMV0-F1
#
_entry.id   AF-A0A2V8XMV0-F1
#
_cell.length_a   1.000
_cell.length_b   1.000
_cell.length_c   1.000
_cell.angle_alpha   90.00
_cell.angle_beta   90.00
_cell.angle_gamma   90.00
#
_symmetry.space_group_name_H-M   'P 1'
#
loop_
_entity.id
_entity.type
_entity.pdbx_description
1 polymer ?
#
loop_
_entity_poly.entity_id
_entity_poly.type
_entity_poly.pdbx_seq_one_letter_code
_entity_poly.pdbx_strand_id
1 'polypeptide(L)'
;IYLILEVLNLSRVANSVVSVALAQRAMADALSYGEHRAAFGKRILDHPLLRQQFENRLNALRSAFALAWDAVQLLNDVWMERPPYSDRYHLFRLVAHLAKYWTAEFAVDTAKWAMEVHGGLGVLAEYGAERWLREAMILAIWEGTSHRQILDGLEVMERKRAHKMLFQRLAEIAPSKELQDMESEVEQHLNLPREEKEALAEPLFRRLAVLTADTLARTSK
;
A
#
# COMPACT_ATOMS: atom_id res chain seq x y z
N ILE A 1 -5.51 27.01 -4.39
CA ILE A 1 -5.17 25.73 -5.07
C ILE A 1 -3.95 25.07 -4.43
N TYR A 2 -2.79 25.75 -4.32
CA TYR A 2 -1.58 25.16 -3.71
C TYR A 2 -1.76 24.60 -2.29
N LEU A 3 -2.35 25.39 -1.37
CA LEU A 3 -2.61 24.95 0.01
C LEU A 3 -3.51 23.71 0.11
N ILE A 4 -4.47 23.55 -0.81
CA ILE A 4 -5.35 22.37 -0.81
C ILE A 4 -4.56 21.13 -1.23
N LEU A 5 -3.68 21.25 -2.23
CA LEU A 5 -2.85 20.13 -2.68
C LEU A 5 -1.88 19.64 -1.58
N GLU A 6 -1.35 20.55 -0.77
CA GLU A 6 -0.52 20.21 0.38
C GLU A 6 -1.29 19.44 1.45
N VAL A 7 -2.51 19.89 1.78
CA VAL A 7 -3.41 19.19 2.72
C VAL A 7 -3.77 17.79 2.21
N LEU A 8 -4.04 17.64 0.90
CA LEU A 8 -4.32 16.33 0.29
C LEU A 8 -3.10 15.39 0.34
N ASN A 9 -1.89 15.92 0.21
CA ASN A 9 -0.67 15.11 0.31
C ASN A 9 -0.45 14.62 1.75
N LEU A 10 -0.66 15.50 2.74
CA LEU A 10 -0.62 15.12 4.16
C LEU A 10 -1.67 14.05 4.49
N SER A 11 -2.91 14.25 4.03
CA SER A 11 -4.02 13.32 4.31
C SER A 11 -3.80 11.93 3.69
N ARG A 12 -3.18 11.84 2.51
CA ARG A 12 -2.80 10.56 1.87
C ARG A 12 -1.75 9.80 2.67
N VAL A 13 -0.74 10.51 3.19
CA VAL A 13 0.28 9.90 4.06
C VAL A 13 -0.35 9.40 5.35
N ALA A 14 -1.20 10.21 5.99
CA ALA A 14 -1.94 9.80 7.18
C ALA A 14 -2.84 8.58 6.93
N ASN A 15 -3.56 8.56 5.80
CA ASN A 15 -4.39 7.43 5.39
C ASN A 15 -3.57 6.15 5.22
N SER A 16 -2.35 6.25 4.66
CA SER A 16 -1.47 5.09 4.49
C SER A 16 -1.08 4.47 5.83
N VAL A 17 -0.75 5.30 6.82
CA VAL A 17 -0.43 4.85 8.19
C VAL A 17 -1.65 4.21 8.87
N VAL A 18 -2.82 4.84 8.75
CA VAL A 18 -4.08 4.31 9.31
C VAL A 18 -4.44 2.96 8.67
N SER A 19 -4.23 2.81 7.36
CA SER A 19 -4.50 1.56 6.63
C SER A 19 -3.64 0.40 7.15
N VAL A 20 -2.35 0.65 7.36
CA VAL A 20 -1.45 -0.34 7.98
C VAL A 20 -1.90 -0.71 9.39
N ALA A 21 -2.24 0.28 10.22
CA ALA A 21 -2.69 0.05 11.59
C ALA A 21 -4.01 -0.74 11.64
N LEU A 22 -4.95 -0.46 10.73
CA LEU A 22 -6.20 -1.19 10.62
C LEU A 22 -5.96 -2.64 10.20
N ALA A 23 -5.11 -2.87 9.19
CA ALA A 23 -4.75 -4.22 8.76
C ALA A 23 -4.11 -5.02 9.92
N GLN A 24 -3.18 -4.39 10.66
CA GLN A 24 -2.56 -4.99 11.84
C GLN A 24 -3.61 -5.36 12.90
N ARG A 25 -4.59 -4.48 13.15
CA ARG A 25 -5.65 -4.75 14.13
C ARG A 25 -6.56 -5.89 13.69
N ALA A 26 -6.99 -5.90 12.44
CA ALA A 26 -7.82 -6.97 11.88
C ALA A 26 -7.09 -8.33 11.95
N MET A 27 -5.79 -8.35 11.66
CA MET A 27 -4.96 -9.55 11.83
C MET A 27 -4.85 -10.01 13.28
N ALA A 28 -4.71 -9.09 14.23
CA ALA A 28 -4.62 -9.43 15.65
C ALA A 28 -5.91 -10.09 16.16
N ASP A 29 -7.08 -9.55 15.76
CA ASP A 29 -8.37 -10.13 16.14
C ASP A 29 -8.57 -11.50 15.48
N ALA A 30 -8.19 -11.67 14.20
CA ALA A 30 -8.23 -12.95 13.51
C ALA A 30 -7.29 -14.00 14.13
N LEU A 31 -6.09 -13.58 14.56
CA LEU A 31 -5.13 -14.44 15.26
C LEU A 31 -5.73 -14.94 16.57
N SER A 32 -6.23 -14.01 17.40
CA SER A 32 -6.84 -14.32 18.69
C SER A 32 -7.99 -15.31 18.53
N TYR A 33 -8.88 -15.10 17.56
CA TYR A 33 -9.96 -16.06 17.26
C TYR A 33 -9.41 -17.41 16.79
N GLY A 34 -8.41 -17.39 15.90
CA GLY A 34 -7.80 -18.58 15.31
C GLY A 34 -7.06 -19.49 16.30
N GLU A 35 -6.55 -18.91 17.39
CA GLU A 35 -5.88 -19.62 18.49
C GLU A 35 -6.85 -20.29 19.47
N HIS A 36 -8.14 -19.97 19.41
CA HIS A 36 -9.15 -20.54 20.32
C HIS A 36 -10.18 -21.40 19.59
N ARG A 37 -10.53 -21.04 18.35
CA ARG A 37 -11.51 -21.77 17.56
C ARG A 37 -10.94 -23.12 17.11
N ALA A 38 -11.61 -24.21 17.45
CA ALA A 38 -11.28 -25.55 16.96
C ALA A 38 -12.17 -25.97 15.77
N ALA A 39 -11.57 -26.62 14.79
CA ALA A 39 -12.26 -27.34 13.71
C ALA A 39 -11.39 -28.52 13.26
N PHE A 40 -12.04 -29.65 12.93
CA PHE A 40 -11.34 -30.88 12.53
C PHE A 40 -10.28 -31.34 13.56
N GLY A 41 -10.62 -31.24 14.86
CA GLY A 41 -9.79 -31.78 15.94
C GLY A 41 -8.57 -30.94 16.37
N LYS A 42 -8.36 -29.74 15.80
CA LYS A 42 -7.31 -28.80 16.22
C LYS A 42 -7.75 -27.36 16.08
N ARG A 43 -6.98 -26.42 16.64
CA ARG A 43 -7.23 -24.98 16.46
C ARG A 43 -7.13 -24.62 14.98
N ILE A 44 -7.94 -23.69 14.51
CA ILE A 44 -7.95 -23.35 13.07
C ILE A 44 -6.58 -22.82 12.60
N LEU A 45 -5.83 -22.13 13.48
CA LEU A 45 -4.47 -21.66 13.19
C LEU A 45 -3.41 -22.79 13.11
N ASP A 46 -3.71 -23.98 13.64
CA ASP A 46 -2.84 -25.16 13.51
C ASP A 46 -3.03 -25.88 12.17
N HIS A 47 -3.96 -25.42 11.32
CA HIS A 47 -4.05 -25.87 9.93
C HIS A 47 -3.05 -25.10 9.06
N PRO A 48 -2.18 -25.80 8.30
CA PRO A 48 -1.17 -25.16 7.45
C PRO A 48 -1.75 -24.14 6.46
N LEU A 49 -2.97 -24.37 5.97
CA LEU A 49 -3.65 -23.45 5.06
C LEU A 49 -3.84 -22.05 5.68
N LEU A 50 -4.45 -21.98 6.87
CA LEU A 50 -4.69 -20.69 7.53
C LEU A 50 -3.37 -20.06 8.03
N ARG A 51 -2.45 -20.90 8.53
CA ARG A 51 -1.13 -20.45 8.96
C ARG A 51 -0.36 -19.76 7.84
N GLN A 52 -0.31 -20.35 6.65
CA GLN A 52 0.34 -19.75 5.48
C GLN A 52 -0.32 -18.43 5.09
N GLN A 53 -1.66 -18.35 5.10
CA GLN A 53 -2.37 -17.10 4.81
C GLN A 53 -2.03 -15.98 5.80
N PHE A 54 -1.90 -16.31 7.09
CA PHE A 54 -1.51 -15.38 8.14
C PHE A 54 -0.06 -14.92 7.97
N GLU A 55 0.87 -15.85 7.77
CA GLU A 55 2.31 -15.55 7.57
C GLU A 55 2.54 -14.66 6.34
N ASN A 56 1.86 -14.95 5.23
CA ASN A 56 1.92 -14.11 4.03
C ASN A 56 1.44 -12.68 4.30
N ARG A 57 0.33 -12.52 5.05
CA ARG A 57 -0.19 -11.20 5.44
C ARG A 57 0.73 -10.49 6.42
N LEU A 58 1.39 -11.22 7.32
CA LEU A 58 2.34 -10.65 8.26
C LEU A 58 3.58 -10.09 7.54
N ASN A 59 4.06 -10.79 6.51
CA ASN A 59 5.13 -10.28 5.66
C ASN A 59 4.67 -9.06 4.86
N ALA A 60 3.49 -9.12 4.23
CA ALA A 60 2.92 -7.99 3.51
C ALA A 60 2.68 -6.76 4.41
N LEU A 61 2.27 -6.96 5.68
CA LEU A 61 2.10 -5.89 6.66
C LEU A 61 3.41 -5.17 6.95
N ARG A 62 4.53 -5.90 7.04
CA ARG A 62 5.88 -5.29 7.23
C ARG A 62 6.27 -4.44 6.02
N SER A 63 6.04 -4.95 4.82
CA SER A 63 6.28 -4.20 3.58
C SER A 63 5.36 -2.97 3.46
N ALA A 64 4.07 -3.11 3.81
CA ALA A 64 3.09 -2.03 3.87
C ALA A 64 3.50 -0.93 4.84
N PHE A 65 3.96 -1.31 6.04
CA PHE A 65 4.51 -0.38 7.01
C PHE A 65 5.75 0.33 6.47
N ALA A 66 6.69 -0.39 5.86
CA ALA A 66 7.91 0.20 5.30
C ALA A 66 7.61 1.27 4.24
N LEU A 67 6.66 1.01 3.34
CA LEU A 67 6.23 2.00 2.34
C LEU A 67 5.51 3.20 2.96
N ALA A 68 4.58 2.97 3.91
CA ALA A 68 3.89 4.05 4.59
C ALA A 68 4.85 4.95 5.38
N TRP A 69 5.82 4.33 6.07
CA TRP A 69 6.83 5.04 6.83
C TRP A 69 7.78 5.82 5.93
N ASP A 70 8.14 5.28 4.78
CA ASP A 70 8.92 6.01 3.78
C ASP A 70 8.21 7.27 3.27
N ALA A 71 6.91 7.18 3.03
CA ALA A 71 6.10 8.34 2.67
C ALA A 71 6.10 9.41 3.78
N VAL A 72 6.12 9.01 5.06
CA VAL A 72 6.25 9.92 6.21
C VAL A 72 7.62 10.60 6.23
N GLN A 73 8.71 9.86 6.02
CA GLN A 73 10.06 10.43 5.99
C GLN A 73 10.21 11.45 4.85
N LEU A 74 9.77 11.08 3.64
CA LEU A 74 9.80 11.97 2.48
C LEU A 74 8.91 13.21 2.69
N LEU A 75 7.74 13.07 3.32
CA LEU A 75 6.92 14.22 3.68
C LEU A 75 7.66 15.15 4.65
N ASN A 76 8.25 14.61 5.72
CA ASN A 76 9.02 15.39 6.68
C ASN A 76 10.16 16.19 6.03
N ASP A 77 10.74 15.64 4.97
CA ASP A 77 11.81 16.32 4.25
C ASP A 77 11.34 17.50 3.39
N VAL A 78 10.11 17.45 2.89
CA VAL A 78 9.62 18.38 1.86
C VAL A 78 8.41 19.23 2.28
N TRP A 79 7.86 19.05 3.49
CA TRP A 79 6.58 19.68 3.89
C TRP A 79 6.62 21.22 3.94
N MET A 80 7.80 21.83 4.01
CA MET A 80 7.98 23.29 3.96
C MET A 80 8.36 23.80 2.56
N GLU A 81 8.57 22.92 1.58
CA GLU A 81 8.90 23.34 0.22
C GLU A 81 7.76 24.17 -0.40
N ARG A 82 8.13 25.19 -1.16
CA ARG A 82 7.20 26.04 -1.90
C ARG A 82 7.54 25.99 -3.38
N PRO A 83 6.56 26.21 -4.29
CA PRO A 83 6.83 26.26 -5.72
C PRO A 83 7.95 27.26 -6.07
N PRO A 84 8.83 26.95 -7.04
CA PRO A 84 8.87 25.70 -7.82
C PRO A 84 9.37 24.51 -6.99
N TYR A 85 8.66 23.38 -7.10
CA TYR A 85 8.98 22.17 -6.34
C TYR A 85 10.21 21.44 -6.88
N SER A 86 10.99 20.85 -5.97
CA SER A 86 12.16 20.06 -6.31
C SER A 86 11.80 18.67 -6.87
N ASP A 87 12.78 17.99 -7.47
CA ASP A 87 12.61 16.59 -7.87
C ASP A 87 12.36 15.68 -6.65
N ARG A 88 12.91 16.03 -5.48
CA ARG A 88 12.63 15.35 -4.20
C ARG A 88 11.15 15.45 -3.80
N TYR A 89 10.54 16.62 -3.96
CA TYR A 89 9.10 16.78 -3.74
C TYR A 89 8.27 15.96 -4.74
N HIS A 90 8.74 15.80 -5.98
CA HIS A 90 8.08 14.94 -6.97
C HIS A 90 8.24 13.44 -6.66
N LEU A 91 9.39 13.02 -6.13
CA LEU A 91 9.58 11.68 -5.56
C LEU A 91 8.61 11.44 -4.41
N PHE A 92 8.52 12.36 -3.46
CA PHE A 92 7.55 12.31 -2.37
C PHE A 92 6.12 12.10 -2.88
N ARG A 93 5.68 12.90 -3.87
CA ARG A 93 4.35 12.77 -4.47
C ARG A 93 4.10 11.36 -5.00
N LEU A 94 5.05 10.81 -5.77
CA LEU A 94 4.91 9.45 -6.31
C LEU A 94 4.78 8.42 -5.19
N VAL A 95 5.65 8.47 -4.18
CA VAL A 95 5.64 7.53 -3.05
C VAL A 95 4.34 7.65 -2.23
N ALA A 96 3.83 8.86 -2.01
CA ALA A 96 2.55 9.06 -1.32
C ALA A 96 1.37 8.40 -2.07
N HIS A 97 1.34 8.46 -3.40
CA HIS A 97 0.33 7.78 -4.22
C HIS A 97 0.46 6.25 -4.17
N LEU A 98 1.69 5.73 -4.27
CA LEU A 98 1.95 4.29 -4.15
C LEU A 98 1.55 3.76 -2.76
N ALA A 99 1.94 4.48 -1.70
CA ALA A 99 1.64 4.16 -0.32
C ALA A 99 0.12 4.13 -0.08
N LYS A 100 -0.58 5.20 -0.44
CA LYS A 100 -2.03 5.30 -0.21
C LYS A 100 -2.78 4.22 -0.98
N TYR A 101 -2.45 4.03 -2.26
CA TYR A 101 -3.07 2.98 -3.08
C TYR A 101 -2.90 1.61 -2.44
N TRP A 102 -1.66 1.18 -2.21
CA TRP A 102 -1.42 -0.21 -1.86
C TRP A 102 -1.81 -0.55 -0.43
N THR A 103 -1.53 0.34 0.52
CA THR A 103 -1.88 0.09 1.93
C THR A 103 -3.39 0.06 2.15
N ALA A 104 -4.16 0.89 1.45
CA ALA A 104 -5.62 0.88 1.54
C ALA A 104 -6.23 -0.41 0.95
N GLU A 105 -5.79 -0.83 -0.24
CA GLU A 105 -6.22 -2.11 -0.83
C GLU A 105 -5.84 -3.30 0.07
N PHE A 106 -4.61 -3.29 0.60
CA PHE A 106 -4.16 -4.30 1.55
C PHE A 106 -5.00 -4.34 2.83
N ALA A 107 -5.42 -3.18 3.34
CA ALA A 107 -6.28 -3.10 4.52
C ALA A 107 -7.67 -3.68 4.26
N VAL A 108 -8.27 -3.39 3.10
CA VAL A 108 -9.56 -3.97 2.70
C VAL A 108 -9.47 -5.49 2.58
N ASP A 109 -8.49 -5.99 1.85
CA ASP A 109 -8.28 -7.44 1.66
C ASP A 109 -7.98 -8.18 2.97
N THR A 110 -7.25 -7.53 3.88
CA THR A 110 -6.90 -8.10 5.19
C THR A 110 -8.08 -8.08 6.14
N ALA A 111 -8.87 -7.01 6.16
CA ALA A 111 -10.07 -6.92 6.99
C ALA A 111 -11.15 -7.92 6.53
N LYS A 112 -11.33 -8.09 5.21
CA LYS A 112 -12.22 -9.11 4.65
C LYS A 112 -11.77 -10.51 5.07
N TRP A 113 -10.49 -10.83 4.92
CA TRP A 113 -9.93 -12.11 5.35
C TRP A 113 -10.10 -12.34 6.85
N ALA A 114 -9.87 -11.32 7.68
CA ALA A 114 -10.08 -11.43 9.12
C ALA A 114 -11.54 -11.75 9.45
N MET A 115 -12.49 -11.14 8.75
CA MET A 115 -13.91 -11.46 8.87
C MET A 115 -14.21 -12.92 8.46
N GLU A 116 -13.62 -13.41 7.37
CA GLU A 116 -13.74 -14.81 6.92
C GLU A 116 -13.16 -15.82 7.93
N VAL A 117 -12.07 -15.48 8.63
CA VAL A 117 -11.49 -16.31 9.69
C VAL A 117 -12.47 -16.54 10.84
N HIS A 118 -13.32 -15.56 11.14
CA HIS A 118 -14.40 -15.68 12.13
C HIS A 118 -15.60 -16.52 11.63
N GLY A 119 -15.64 -16.86 10.34
CA GLY A 119 -16.74 -17.56 9.70
C GLY A 119 -18.04 -16.77 9.80
N GLY A 120 -19.16 -17.45 10.02
CA GLY A 120 -20.48 -16.80 10.16
C GLY A 120 -20.58 -15.82 11.33
N LEU A 121 -19.74 -15.93 12.36
CA LEU A 121 -19.69 -14.95 13.45
C LEU A 121 -19.05 -13.64 13.01
N GLY A 122 -18.24 -13.66 11.94
CA GLY A 122 -17.56 -12.48 11.43
C GLY A 122 -18.50 -11.41 10.91
N VAL A 123 -19.69 -11.80 10.44
CA VAL A 123 -20.76 -10.91 9.93
C VAL A 123 -21.76 -10.48 11.00
N LEU A 124 -21.43 -10.73 12.27
CA LEU A 124 -22.26 -10.36 13.41
C LEU A 124 -21.55 -9.24 14.19
N ALA A 125 -22.25 -8.14 14.40
CA ALA A 125 -21.73 -6.94 15.05
C ALA A 125 -21.18 -7.21 16.46
N GLU A 126 -21.74 -8.19 17.18
CA GLU A 126 -21.36 -8.57 18.54
C GLU A 126 -19.92 -9.10 18.63
N TYR A 127 -19.37 -9.62 17.51
CA TYR A 127 -18.01 -10.15 17.44
C TYR A 127 -17.01 -9.14 16.86
N GLY A 128 -17.49 -8.01 16.32
CA GLY A 128 -16.68 -6.87 15.91
C GLY A 128 -15.85 -7.03 14.63
N ALA A 129 -15.68 -8.24 14.08
CA ALA A 129 -14.81 -8.47 12.92
C ALA A 129 -15.28 -7.73 11.65
N GLU A 130 -16.59 -7.70 11.38
CA GLU A 130 -17.21 -6.92 10.30
C GLU A 130 -16.90 -5.41 10.35
N ARG A 131 -16.66 -4.87 11.55
CA ARG A 131 -16.39 -3.44 11.72
C ARG A 131 -15.13 -3.07 10.96
N TRP A 132 -14.08 -3.88 11.06
CA TRP A 132 -12.82 -3.62 10.37
C TRP A 132 -13.00 -3.58 8.87
N LEU A 133 -13.86 -4.44 8.30
CA LEU A 133 -14.12 -4.38 6.86
C LEU A 133 -14.82 -3.07 6.49
N ARG A 134 -15.85 -2.65 7.24
CA ARG A 134 -16.53 -1.37 6.98
C ARG A 134 -15.59 -0.17 7.09
N GLU A 135 -14.73 -0.16 8.10
CA GLU A 135 -13.73 0.90 8.31
C GLU A 135 -12.62 0.86 7.25
N ALA A 136 -12.25 -0.31 6.73
CA ALA A 136 -11.25 -0.43 5.68
C ALA A 136 -11.74 0.13 4.34
N MET A 137 -13.02 -0.09 4.01
CA MET A 137 -13.59 0.34 2.73
C MET A 137 -13.46 1.84 2.48
N ILE A 138 -13.59 2.68 3.52
CA ILE A 138 -13.48 4.14 3.34
C ILE A 138 -12.03 4.56 3.03
N LEU A 139 -11.01 3.80 3.44
CA LEU A 139 -9.61 4.14 3.25
C LEU A 139 -9.21 4.13 1.76
N ALA A 140 -9.76 3.19 0.99
CA ALA A 140 -9.55 3.11 -0.45
C ALA A 140 -10.28 4.24 -1.20
N ILE A 141 -11.32 4.83 -0.62
CA ILE A 141 -12.21 5.80 -1.27
C ILE A 141 -11.83 7.25 -0.96
N TRP A 142 -11.70 7.58 0.33
CA TRP A 142 -11.43 8.94 0.79
C TRP A 142 -10.00 9.37 0.37
N GLU A 143 -9.82 10.67 0.11
CA GLU A 143 -8.58 11.30 -0.37
C GLU A 143 -8.10 10.80 -1.74
N GLY A 144 -9.04 10.29 -2.53
CA GLY A 144 -8.88 9.85 -3.91
C GLY A 144 -8.89 8.33 -4.02
N THR A 145 -9.78 7.80 -4.85
CA THR A 145 -9.90 6.36 -5.13
C THR A 145 -8.62 5.77 -5.71
N SER A 146 -8.53 4.44 -5.76
CA SER A 146 -7.41 3.73 -6.38
C SER A 146 -7.14 4.20 -7.81
N HIS A 147 -8.18 4.39 -8.63
CA HIS A 147 -8.06 5.01 -9.96
C HIS A 147 -7.40 6.40 -9.89
N ARG A 148 -7.78 7.25 -8.93
CA ARG A 148 -7.20 8.58 -8.78
C ARG A 148 -5.71 8.51 -8.42
N GLN A 149 -5.33 7.62 -7.51
CA GLN A 149 -3.93 7.45 -7.11
C GLN A 149 -3.06 6.97 -8.28
N ILE A 150 -3.56 6.01 -9.06
CA ILE A 150 -2.86 5.47 -10.23
C ILE A 150 -2.64 6.58 -11.28
N LEU A 151 -3.69 7.32 -11.64
CA LEU A 151 -3.60 8.36 -12.67
C LEU A 151 -2.73 9.55 -12.22
N ASP A 152 -2.79 9.98 -10.96
CA ASP A 152 -1.87 10.99 -10.44
C ASP A 152 -0.42 10.48 -10.40
N GLY A 153 -0.22 9.21 -10.01
CA GLY A 153 1.09 8.59 -10.03
C GLY A 153 1.70 8.54 -11.43
N LEU A 154 0.91 8.14 -12.44
CA LEU A 154 1.31 8.20 -13.85
C LEU A 154 1.67 9.62 -14.29
N GLU A 155 0.88 10.63 -13.92
CA GLU A 155 1.15 12.03 -14.26
C GLU A 155 2.50 12.50 -13.72
N VAL A 156 2.81 12.15 -12.47
CA VAL A 156 4.08 12.51 -11.83
C VAL A 156 5.26 11.77 -12.48
N MET A 157 5.10 10.50 -12.84
CA MET A 157 6.14 9.76 -13.57
C MET A 157 6.38 10.33 -14.97
N GLU A 158 5.31 10.67 -15.70
CA GLU A 158 5.43 11.18 -17.07
C GLU A 158 5.99 12.59 -17.13
N ARG A 159 5.45 13.52 -16.33
CA ARG A 159 5.80 14.94 -16.42
C ARG A 159 7.06 15.30 -15.64
N LYS A 160 7.30 14.62 -14.52
CA LYS A 160 8.37 14.95 -13.58
C LYS A 160 9.46 13.89 -13.51
N ARG A 161 9.28 12.76 -14.21
CA ARG A 161 10.24 11.64 -14.23
C ARG A 161 10.60 11.13 -12.83
N ALA A 162 9.67 11.25 -11.87
CA ALA A 162 9.90 10.92 -10.47
C ALA A 162 10.26 9.44 -10.24
N HIS A 163 9.85 8.54 -11.15
CA HIS A 163 10.22 7.13 -11.11
C HIS A 163 11.73 6.93 -11.23
N LYS A 164 12.46 7.79 -11.95
CA LYS A 164 13.92 7.69 -12.04
C LYS A 164 14.59 7.84 -10.68
N MET A 165 14.19 8.85 -9.89
CA MET A 165 14.68 9.03 -8.53
C MET A 165 14.23 7.89 -7.62
N LEU A 166 13.01 7.37 -7.81
CA LEU A 166 12.53 6.22 -7.05
C LEU A 166 13.43 5.01 -7.27
N PHE A 167 13.71 4.64 -8.52
CA PHE A 167 14.57 3.49 -8.84
C PHE A 167 16.02 3.69 -8.40
N GLN A 168 16.58 4.90 -8.55
CA GLN A 168 17.90 5.21 -8.01
C GLN A 168 17.95 4.92 -6.50
N ARG A 169 16.98 5.45 -5.74
CA ARG A 169 16.90 5.25 -4.29
C ARG A 169 16.69 3.78 -3.91
N LEU A 170 15.83 3.05 -4.62
CA LEU A 170 15.61 1.63 -4.36
C LEU A 170 16.85 0.77 -4.66
N ALA A 171 17.61 1.12 -5.70
CA ALA A 171 18.86 0.45 -6.05
C ALA A 171 19.97 0.64 -5.02
N GLU A 172 19.98 1.78 -4.31
CA GLU A 172 20.88 2.01 -3.17
C GLU A 172 20.57 1.09 -1.97
N ILE A 173 19.30 0.70 -1.80
CA ILE A 173 18.85 -0.18 -0.71
C ILE A 173 19.13 -1.64 -1.02
N ALA A 174 18.67 -2.12 -2.18
CA ALA A 174 18.83 -3.52 -2.56
C ALA A 174 18.88 -3.65 -4.10
N PRO A 175 20.05 -3.53 -4.73
CA PRO A 175 20.17 -3.63 -6.17
C PRO A 175 19.73 -5.03 -6.63
N SER A 176 18.87 -5.07 -7.64
CA SER A 176 18.34 -6.32 -8.17
C SER A 176 18.00 -6.21 -9.66
N LYS A 177 18.04 -7.34 -10.37
CA LYS A 177 17.55 -7.42 -11.75
C LYS A 177 16.08 -7.06 -11.83
N GLU A 178 15.29 -7.45 -10.83
CA GLU A 178 13.86 -7.15 -10.75
C GLU A 178 13.57 -5.63 -10.75
N LEU A 179 14.39 -4.82 -10.07
CA LEU A 179 14.26 -3.35 -10.11
C LEU A 179 14.56 -2.79 -11.50
N GLN A 180 15.59 -3.31 -12.18
CA GLN A 180 15.95 -2.89 -13.54
C GLN A 180 14.88 -3.28 -14.57
N ASP A 181 14.34 -4.49 -14.45
CA ASP A 181 13.26 -4.99 -15.30
C ASP A 181 11.99 -4.15 -15.08
N MET A 182 11.66 -3.81 -13.82
CA MET A 182 10.52 -2.96 -13.50
C MET A 182 10.71 -1.52 -14.01
N GLU A 183 11.90 -0.93 -13.89
CA GLU A 183 12.18 0.39 -14.45
C GLU A 183 11.98 0.40 -15.97
N SER A 184 12.48 -0.64 -16.65
CA SER A 184 12.32 -0.80 -18.09
C SER A 184 10.85 -0.92 -18.49
N GLU A 185 10.06 -1.67 -17.72
CA GLU A 185 8.62 -1.83 -17.94
C GLU A 185 7.86 -0.51 -17.74
N VAL A 186 8.20 0.27 -16.70
CA VAL A 186 7.63 1.62 -16.49
C VAL A 186 7.93 2.52 -17.68
N GLU A 187 9.17 2.53 -18.18
CA GLU A 187 9.53 3.34 -19.36
C GLU A 187 8.75 2.92 -20.62
N GLN A 188 8.62 1.61 -20.86
CA GLN A 188 7.82 1.11 -21.98
C GLN A 188 6.36 1.54 -21.86
N HIS A 189 5.78 1.42 -20.66
CA HIS A 189 4.39 1.84 -20.41
C HIS A 189 4.18 3.34 -20.61
N LEU A 190 5.12 4.17 -20.19
CA LEU A 190 5.03 5.62 -20.36
C LEU A 190 5.10 6.06 -21.83
N ASN A 191 5.60 5.21 -22.73
CA ASN A 191 5.64 5.44 -24.18
C ASN A 191 4.37 4.97 -24.93
N LEU A 192 3.44 4.29 -24.25
CA LEU A 192 2.17 3.88 -24.86
C LEU A 192 1.30 5.09 -25.24
N PRO A 193 0.42 4.96 -26.24
CA PRO A 193 -0.64 5.93 -26.52
C PRO A 193 -1.44 6.23 -25.24
N ARG A 194 -1.93 7.46 -25.10
CA ARG A 194 -2.58 7.93 -23.86
C ARG A 194 -3.69 6.99 -23.37
N GLU A 195 -4.56 6.54 -24.28
CA GLU A 195 -5.70 5.67 -23.93
C GLU A 195 -5.23 4.30 -23.43
N GLU A 196 -4.26 3.68 -24.12
CA GLU A 196 -3.66 2.40 -23.71
C GLU A 196 -2.89 2.53 -22.37
N LYS A 197 -2.18 3.64 -22.18
CA LYS A 197 -1.45 3.95 -20.95
C LYS A 197 -2.39 3.99 -19.75
N GLU A 198 -3.52 4.68 -19.86
CA GLU A 198 -4.52 4.75 -18.79
C GLU A 198 -5.21 3.37 -18.58
N ALA A 199 -5.59 2.69 -19.67
CA ALA A 199 -6.28 1.40 -19.61
C ALA A 199 -5.46 0.26 -18.96
N LEU A 200 -4.14 0.27 -19.15
CA LEU A 200 -3.23 -0.76 -18.66
C LEU A 200 -2.50 -0.37 -17.37
N ALA A 201 -2.85 0.76 -16.77
CA ALA A 201 -2.08 1.37 -15.68
C ALA A 201 -2.07 0.56 -14.38
N GLU A 202 -3.20 -0.06 -14.03
CA GLU A 202 -3.40 -0.65 -12.71
C GLU A 202 -2.46 -1.83 -12.42
N PRO A 203 -2.29 -2.85 -13.30
CA PRO A 203 -1.35 -3.94 -13.06
C PRO A 203 0.09 -3.46 -12.85
N LEU A 204 0.54 -2.48 -13.64
CA LEU A 204 1.86 -1.88 -13.52
C LEU A 204 2.00 -1.15 -12.17
N PHE A 205 1.05 -0.29 -11.85
CA PHE A 205 1.09 0.53 -10.64
C PHE A 205 1.08 -0.34 -9.38
N ARG A 206 0.27 -1.41 -9.39
CA ARG A 206 0.25 -2.41 -8.31
C ARG A 206 1.59 -3.09 -8.13
N ARG A 207 2.20 -3.56 -9.22
CA ARG A 207 3.54 -4.19 -9.16
C ARG A 207 4.61 -3.22 -8.69
N LEU A 208 4.57 -1.96 -9.14
CA LEU A 208 5.46 -0.91 -8.69
C LEU A 208 5.35 -0.69 -7.17
N ALA A 209 4.12 -0.59 -6.65
CA ALA A 209 3.89 -0.34 -5.23
C ALA A 209 4.39 -1.50 -4.36
N VAL A 210 4.08 -2.76 -4.74
CA VAL A 210 4.53 -3.96 -4.03
C VAL A 210 6.07 -4.07 -4.07
N LEU A 211 6.69 -3.91 -5.24
CA LEU A 211 8.14 -4.00 -5.37
C LEU A 211 8.85 -2.91 -4.55
N THR A 212 8.33 -1.69 -4.59
CA THR A 212 8.85 -0.57 -3.78
C THR A 212 8.80 -0.92 -2.29
N ALA A 213 7.66 -1.41 -1.82
CA ALA A 213 7.47 -1.80 -0.44
C ALA A 213 8.37 -2.95 0.03
N ASP A 214 8.44 -4.02 -0.76
CA ASP A 214 9.26 -5.19 -0.44
C ASP A 214 10.75 -4.85 -0.45
N THR A 215 11.17 -3.92 -1.31
CA THR A 215 12.54 -3.41 -1.31
C THR A 215 12.82 -2.58 -0.05
N LEU A 216 11.93 -1.66 0.31
CA LEU A 216 12.05 -0.84 1.53
C LEU A 216 12.07 -1.69 2.81
N ALA A 217 11.34 -2.80 2.85
CA ALA A 217 11.30 -3.70 4.00
C ALA A 217 12.65 -4.40 4.28
N ARG A 218 13.54 -4.49 3.29
CA ARG A 218 14.88 -5.10 3.44
C ARG A 218 15.79 -4.28 4.34
N THR A 219 15.59 -2.97 4.41
CA THR A 219 16.33 -2.04 5.28
C THR A 219 16.04 -2.22 6.78
N SER A 220 14.97 -2.93 7.13
CA SER A 220 14.53 -3.17 8.51
C SER A 220 14.99 -4.53 9.08
N LYS A 221 15.91 -5.22 8.41
CA LYS A 221 16.57 -6.44 8.90
C LYS A 221 18.01 -6.15 9.25
#